data_AF-A0A5B7G1R2-F1
#
_entry.id   AF-A0A5B7G1R2-F1
#
_cell.length_a   1.000
_cell.length_b   1.000
_cell.length_c   1.000
_cell.angle_alpha   90.00
_cell.angle_beta   90.00
_cell.angle_gamma   90.00
#
_symmetry.space_group_name_H-M   'P 1'
#
loop_
_entity.id
_entity.type
_entity.pdbx_description
1 polymer ?
#
loop_
_entity_poly.entity_id
_entity_poly.type
_entity_poly.pdbx_seq_one_letter_code
_entity_poly.pdbx_strand_id
1 'polypeptide(L)'
;MSDRRMAFPQECEAGGRRISILEDFNVLHQLWLSFPFIDYPGELTFNFAILHDLEQLVQHPTRISDRYGDTPNIPDLFITFNPSPFAVTLSSPLGSSDHNLISVSCAISPVSHQDYPKAEVPLAFCLWQFG
;
A
#
# COMPACT_ATOMS: atom_id res chain seq x y z
N MET A 1 14.36 28.39 -8.17
CA MET A 1 14.82 27.05 -7.77
C MET A 1 14.79 26.95 -6.26
N SER A 2 13.84 26.20 -5.69
CA SER A 2 13.90 25.81 -4.29
C SER A 2 13.64 24.31 -4.25
N ASP A 3 14.72 23.55 -4.03
CA ASP A 3 14.73 22.09 -3.87
C ASP A 3 13.95 21.75 -2.60
N ARG A 4 12.65 21.42 -2.75
CA ARG A 4 11.85 20.84 -1.66
C ARG A 4 12.11 19.35 -1.63
N ARG A 5 13.18 18.94 -0.94
CA ARG A 5 13.29 17.58 -0.45
C ARG A 5 12.24 17.37 0.63
N MET A 6 11.18 16.65 0.28
CA MET A 6 10.19 16.12 1.22
C MET A 6 10.92 15.17 2.17
N ALA A 7 11.03 15.55 3.44
CA ALA A 7 11.54 14.68 4.48
C ALA A 7 10.43 13.70 4.88
N PHE A 8 10.66 12.40 4.63
CA PHE A 8 9.83 11.33 5.16
C PHE A 8 10.06 11.20 6.67
N PRO A 9 9.03 10.88 7.48
CA PRO A 9 9.20 10.62 8.90
C PRO A 9 10.16 9.46 9.11
N GLN A 10 11.26 9.75 9.78
CA GLN A 10 12.28 8.80 10.20
C GLN A 10 11.83 8.21 11.54
N GLU A 11 11.24 7.01 11.54
CA GLU A 11 11.23 6.12 12.72
C GLU A 11 10.72 4.71 12.36
N CYS A 12 11.64 3.89 11.84
CA CYS A 12 11.56 2.43 11.79
C CYS A 12 12.93 1.90 12.25
N GLU A 13 13.35 2.16 13.49
CA GLU A 13 14.61 1.63 14.00
C GLU A 13 14.44 0.24 14.64
N ALA A 14 14.54 -0.76 13.77
CA ALA A 14 15.25 -2.00 14.04
C ALA A 14 15.92 -2.45 12.73
N GLY A 15 17.09 -1.88 12.42
CA GLY A 15 18.11 -2.48 11.55
C GLY A 15 17.94 -2.47 10.03
N GLY A 16 16.89 -1.89 9.45
CA GLY A 16 16.76 -1.81 7.99
C GLY A 16 15.61 -0.90 7.53
N ARG A 17 15.80 -0.18 6.41
CA ARG A 17 14.71 0.55 5.76
C ARG A 17 13.69 -0.46 5.25
N ARG A 18 12.46 -0.38 5.74
CA ARG A 18 11.35 -1.21 5.27
C ARG A 18 10.63 -0.47 4.15
N ILE A 19 10.55 -1.11 2.98
CA ILE A 19 9.87 -0.56 1.80
C ILE A 19 8.45 -1.11 1.76
N SER A 20 7.48 -0.20 1.60
CA SER A 20 6.08 -0.53 1.35
C SER A 20 5.54 0.44 0.31
N ILE A 21 4.82 -0.06 -0.68
CA ILE A 21 4.30 0.72 -1.82
C ILE A 21 2.80 0.45 -1.92
N LEU A 22 1.99 1.51 -1.86
CA LEU A 22 0.54 1.48 -2.07
C LEU A 22 0.21 2.37 -3.25
N GLU A 23 -0.10 1.80 -4.41
CA GLU A 23 -0.43 2.55 -5.62
C GLU A 23 -1.46 1.81 -6.49
N ASP A 24 -2.11 2.55 -7.39
CA ASP A 24 -2.88 2.00 -8.52
C ASP A 24 -1.92 1.66 -9.65
N PHE A 25 -1.57 0.38 -9.75
CA PHE A 25 -0.66 -0.11 -10.78
C PHE A 25 -1.39 -0.37 -12.11
N ASN A 26 -2.73 -0.52 -12.07
CA ASN A 26 -3.55 -0.90 -13.22
C ASN A 26 -2.95 -2.09 -14.02
N VAL A 27 -2.42 -3.08 -13.31
CA VAL A 27 -1.80 -4.28 -13.91
C VAL A 27 -2.68 -5.51 -13.74
N LEU A 28 -2.52 -6.47 -14.65
CA LEU A 28 -3.26 -7.72 -14.64
C LEU A 28 -2.30 -8.89 -14.51
N HIS A 29 -2.49 -9.72 -13.49
CA HIS A 29 -1.68 -10.93 -13.33
C HIS A 29 -2.50 -12.08 -12.78
N GLN A 30 -2.47 -13.22 -13.47
CA GLN A 30 -3.37 -14.34 -13.19
C GLN A 30 -3.15 -14.99 -11.82
N LEU A 31 -1.94 -15.45 -11.54
CA LEU A 31 -1.64 -16.15 -10.29
C LEU A 31 -1.59 -15.19 -9.09
N TRP A 32 -1.04 -14.00 -9.31
CA TRP A 32 -0.78 -13.02 -8.27
C TRP A 32 -2.02 -12.22 -7.86
N LEU A 33 -2.89 -11.85 -8.81
CA LEU A 33 -4.07 -11.00 -8.59
C LEU A 33 -5.40 -11.71 -8.88
N SER A 34 -5.39 -13.02 -9.12
CA SER A 34 -6.58 -13.83 -9.44
C SER A 34 -7.36 -13.34 -10.67
N PHE A 35 -6.66 -12.82 -11.69
CA PHE A 35 -7.28 -12.30 -12.92
C PHE A 35 -7.24 -13.32 -14.07
N PRO A 36 -8.19 -13.36 -15.02
CA PRO A 36 -8.16 -14.32 -16.13
C PRO A 36 -7.00 -14.14 -17.14
N PHE A 37 -6.31 -12.99 -17.10
CA PHE A 37 -5.27 -12.63 -18.06
C PHE A 37 -4.03 -12.06 -17.35
N ILE A 38 -2.88 -12.17 -18.02
CA ILE A 38 -1.62 -11.53 -17.64
C ILE A 38 -1.31 -10.49 -18.72
N ASP A 39 -0.96 -9.27 -18.32
CA ASP A 39 -0.40 -8.26 -19.22
C ASP A 39 1.10 -8.06 -18.98
N TYR A 40 1.79 -7.43 -19.94
CA TYR A 40 3.24 -7.20 -19.84
C TYR A 40 3.63 -6.38 -18.60
N PRO A 41 2.93 -5.29 -18.25
CA PRO A 41 3.16 -4.58 -16.99
C PRO A 41 2.95 -5.46 -15.74
N GLY A 42 1.95 -6.34 -15.73
CA GLY A 42 1.69 -7.27 -14.64
C GLY A 42 2.81 -8.29 -14.46
N GLU A 43 3.35 -8.83 -15.56
CA GLU A 43 4.51 -9.71 -15.52
C GLU A 43 5.74 -8.99 -14.94
N LEU A 44 6.01 -7.75 -15.37
CA LEU A 44 7.12 -6.95 -14.83
C LEU A 44 6.95 -6.64 -13.35
N THR A 45 5.74 -6.26 -12.93
CA THR A 45 5.44 -5.91 -11.54
C THR A 45 5.54 -7.14 -10.63
N PHE A 46 5.06 -8.29 -11.11
CA PHE A 46 5.22 -9.57 -10.40
C PHE A 46 6.70 -9.95 -10.25
N ASN A 47 7.47 -9.88 -11.33
CA ASN A 47 8.90 -10.19 -11.30
C ASN A 47 9.67 -9.23 -10.36
N PHE A 48 9.30 -7.95 -10.33
CA PHE A 48 9.85 -6.98 -9.39
C PHE A 48 9.55 -7.37 -7.94
N ALA A 49 8.30 -7.75 -7.64
CA ALA A 49 7.90 -8.20 -6.31
C ALA A 49 8.69 -9.44 -5.86
N ILE A 50 8.83 -10.45 -6.73
CA ILE A 50 9.62 -11.66 -6.46
C ILE A 50 11.11 -11.32 -6.25
N LEU A 51 11.69 -10.46 -7.09
CA LEU A 51 13.12 -10.11 -6.99
C LEU A 51 13.48 -9.39 -5.69
N HIS A 52 12.51 -8.67 -5.12
CA HIS A 52 12.70 -7.85 -3.92
C HIS A 52 12.03 -8.45 -2.67
N ASP A 53 11.59 -9.71 -2.72
CA ASP A 53 10.88 -10.40 -1.64
C ASP A 53 9.71 -9.57 -1.09
N LEU A 54 8.96 -8.93 -1.99
CA LEU A 54 7.77 -8.14 -1.65
C LEU A 54 6.52 -9.01 -1.74
N GLU A 55 5.69 -8.92 -0.71
CA GLU A 55 4.40 -9.58 -0.65
C GLU A 55 3.26 -8.59 -0.88
N GLN A 56 2.26 -9.01 -1.66
CA GLN A 56 1.03 -8.26 -1.92
C GLN A 56 -0.03 -8.58 -0.86
N LEU A 57 -0.54 -7.57 -0.17
CA LEU A 57 -1.49 -7.77 0.94
C LEU A 57 -2.96 -7.51 0.56
N VAL A 58 -3.24 -6.84 -0.55
CA VAL A 58 -4.63 -6.64 -1.00
C VAL A 58 -5.09 -7.88 -1.75
N GLN A 59 -6.05 -8.61 -1.17
CA GLN A 59 -6.55 -9.89 -1.70
C GLN A 59 -7.95 -9.81 -2.33
N HIS A 60 -8.58 -8.64 -2.32
CA HIS A 60 -9.94 -8.47 -2.82
C HIS A 60 -10.01 -7.33 -3.83
N PRO A 61 -10.94 -7.41 -4.81
CA PRO A 61 -11.15 -6.36 -5.80
C PRO A 61 -11.29 -4.99 -5.16
N THR A 62 -10.45 -4.07 -5.60
CA THR A 62 -10.45 -2.68 -5.11
C THR A 62 -11.29 -1.80 -6.01
N ARG A 63 -11.51 -2.18 -7.27
CA ARG A 63 -12.35 -1.41 -8.18
C ARG A 63 -13.68 -2.10 -8.44
N ILE A 64 -14.75 -1.30 -8.37
CA ILE A 64 -16.12 -1.64 -8.72
C ILE A 64 -16.34 -1.09 -10.14
N SER A 65 -16.35 -1.95 -11.16
CA SER A 65 -16.57 -1.46 -12.53
C SER A 65 -17.95 -0.83 -12.68
N ASP A 66 -18.00 0.31 -13.35
CA ASP A 66 -19.22 1.01 -13.77
C ASP A 66 -19.85 0.37 -15.01
N ARG A 67 -19.15 -0.57 -15.66
CA ARG A 67 -19.59 -1.26 -16.86
C ARG A 67 -20.25 -2.59 -16.53
N TYR A 68 -21.44 -2.79 -17.08
CA TYR A 68 -22.17 -4.03 -16.94
C TYR A 68 -21.42 -5.19 -17.60
N GLY A 69 -21.01 -6.18 -16.80
CA GLY A 69 -20.32 -7.38 -17.26
C GLY A 69 -18.80 -7.39 -17.07
N ASP A 70 -18.21 -6.31 -16.54
CA ASP A 70 -16.79 -6.28 -16.19
C ASP A 70 -16.51 -7.10 -14.92
N THR A 71 -15.41 -7.83 -14.94
CA THR A 71 -14.94 -8.60 -13.78
C THR A 71 -14.29 -7.65 -12.75
N PRO A 72 -14.64 -7.76 -11.46
CA PRO A 72 -13.92 -7.03 -10.40
C PRO A 72 -12.41 -7.29 -10.46
N ASN A 73 -11.60 -6.24 -10.38
CA ASN A 73 -10.13 -6.32 -10.44
C ASN A 73 -9.47 -5.65 -9.23
N ILE A 74 -8.20 -5.98 -9.02
CA ILE A 74 -7.33 -5.43 -7.96
C ILE A 74 -6.26 -4.54 -8.61
N PRO A 75 -6.61 -3.38 -9.17
CA PRO A 75 -5.63 -2.48 -9.77
C PRO A 75 -4.76 -1.81 -8.68
N ASP A 76 -5.29 -1.65 -7.48
CA ASP A 76 -4.58 -1.07 -6.34
C ASP A 76 -3.82 -2.15 -5.55
N LEU A 77 -2.50 -2.02 -5.50
CA LEU A 77 -1.63 -2.99 -4.84
C LEU A 77 -0.98 -2.39 -3.60
N PHE A 78 -0.86 -3.19 -2.55
CA PHE A 78 -0.05 -2.90 -1.38
C PHE A 78 1.04 -3.96 -1.23
N ILE A 79 2.23 -3.64 -1.72
CA ILE A 79 3.39 -4.55 -1.69
C ILE A 79 4.39 -4.12 -0.61
N THR A 80 4.88 -5.07 0.19
CA THR A 80 5.81 -4.81 1.30
C THR A 80 6.74 -5.98 1.58
N PHE A 81 7.96 -5.70 2.00
CA PHE A 81 8.97 -6.72 2.37
C PHE A 81 8.65 -7.46 3.68
N ASN A 82 7.86 -6.85 4.56
CA ASN A 82 7.45 -7.46 5.82
C ASN A 82 5.95 -7.22 6.03
N PRO A 83 5.08 -8.19 5.69
CA PRO A 83 3.62 -8.02 5.80
C PRO A 83 3.15 -8.06 7.25
N SER A 84 3.90 -8.71 8.15
CA SER A 84 3.46 -9.06 9.51
C SER A 84 2.89 -7.91 10.36
N PRO A 85 3.46 -6.69 10.36
CA PRO A 85 2.90 -5.61 11.18
C PRO A 85 1.70 -4.93 10.52
N PHE A 86 1.41 -5.20 9.24
CA PHE A 86 0.37 -4.51 8.50
C PHE A 86 -0.94 -5.29 8.50
N ALA A 87 -2.04 -4.58 8.72
CA ALA A 87 -3.38 -5.06 8.44
C ALA A 87 -4.05 -4.14 7.43
N VAL A 88 -4.54 -4.75 6.34
CA VAL A 88 -5.25 -4.07 5.26
C VAL A 88 -6.74 -4.27 5.45
N THR A 89 -7.50 -3.18 5.34
CA THR A 89 -8.96 -3.20 5.34
C THR A 89 -9.46 -2.49 4.10
N LEU A 90 -10.50 -3.04 3.49
CA LEU A 90 -11.23 -2.42 2.38
C LEU A 90 -12.57 -1.92 2.88
N SER A 91 -12.94 -0.73 2.44
CA SER A 91 -14.23 -0.11 2.72
C SER A 91 -14.85 0.44 1.45
N SER A 92 -16.15 0.73 1.49
CA SER A 92 -16.87 1.25 0.32
C SER A 92 -16.20 2.50 -0.27
N PRO A 93 -16.38 2.78 -1.56
CA PRO A 93 -15.77 3.93 -2.20
C PRO A 93 -16.12 5.24 -1.51
N LEU A 94 -15.15 6.16 -1.48
CA LEU A 94 -15.39 7.50 -0.95
C LEU A 94 -16.07 8.36 -2.02
N GLY A 95 -17.29 8.80 -1.74
CA GLY A 95 -18.06 9.64 -2.66
C GLY A 95 -18.48 8.88 -3.92
N SER A 96 -18.10 9.40 -5.09
CA SER A 96 -18.44 8.83 -6.41
C SER A 96 -17.29 8.04 -7.05
N SER A 97 -16.25 7.71 -6.27
CA SER A 97 -15.14 6.87 -6.75
C SER A 97 -15.64 5.48 -7.16
N ASP A 98 -15.06 4.91 -8.22
CA ASP A 98 -15.21 3.50 -8.56
C ASP A 98 -14.19 2.61 -7.81
N HIS A 99 -13.29 3.20 -7.01
CA HIS A 99 -12.35 2.48 -6.15
C HIS A 99 -12.79 2.47 -4.68
N ASN A 100 -12.81 1.28 -4.09
CA ASN A 100 -12.91 1.01 -2.66
C ASN A 100 -11.75 1.70 -1.92
N LEU A 101 -12.06 2.24 -0.74
CA LEU A 101 -11.03 2.86 0.09
C LEU A 101 -10.18 1.77 0.77
N ILE A 102 -8.87 1.83 0.54
CA ILE A 102 -7.87 0.95 1.15
C ILE A 102 -7.31 1.64 2.38
N SER A 103 -7.49 1.03 3.54
CA SER A 103 -6.92 1.49 4.80
C SER A 103 -5.89 0.49 5.30
N VAL A 104 -4.65 0.96 5.46
CA VAL A 104 -3.54 0.17 5.99
C VAL A 104 -3.26 0.64 7.42
N SER A 105 -3.30 -0.29 8.36
CA SER A 105 -2.91 -0.06 9.75
C SER A 105 -1.62 -0.81 10.03
N CYS A 106 -0.76 -0.24 10.87
CA CYS A 106 0.51 -0.85 11.27
C CYS A 106 0.54 -1.00 12.80
N ALA A 107 0.69 -2.24 13.28
CA ALA A 107 0.96 -2.52 14.68
C ALA A 107 2.43 -2.20 14.98
N ILE A 108 2.74 -0.91 15.12
CA ILE A 108 4.03 -0.48 15.64
C ILE A 108 3.98 -0.76 17.14
N SER A 109 4.72 -1.79 17.60
CA SER A 109 4.96 -1.95 19.03
C SER A 109 5.56 -0.64 19.54
N PRO A 110 4.97 0.02 20.55
CA PRO A 110 5.61 1.19 21.13
C PRO A 110 6.98 0.74 21.62
N VAL A 111 8.03 1.36 21.10
CA VAL A 111 9.38 1.21 21.66
C VAL A 111 9.23 1.45 23.16
N SER A 112 9.64 0.48 23.99
CA SER A 112 9.55 0.64 25.44
C SER A 112 10.28 1.92 25.80
N HIS A 113 9.52 2.91 26.27
CA HIS A 113 9.95 4.28 26.48
C HIS A 113 10.80 4.40 27.76
N GLN A 114 11.71 3.45 28.03
CA GLN A 114 12.48 3.45 29.27
C GLN A 114 13.75 4.29 29.23
N ASP A 115 14.17 4.85 28.09
CA ASP A 115 15.38 5.69 28.02
C ASP A 115 15.31 6.91 27.07
N TYR A 116 14.13 7.49 26.78
CA TYR A 116 14.05 8.74 26.01
C TYR A 116 13.41 9.91 26.79
N PRO A 117 14.06 11.10 26.82
CA PRO A 117 13.53 12.27 27.51
C PRO A 117 12.28 12.78 26.79
N LYS A 118 11.21 12.91 27.58
CA LYS A 118 9.90 13.49 27.28
C LYS A 118 9.90 14.45 26.07
N ALA A 119 9.64 13.92 24.88
CA ALA A 119 9.30 14.69 23.69
C ALA A 119 7.86 14.36 23.31
N GLU A 120 7.04 15.38 23.15
CA GLU A 120 5.64 15.26 22.78
C GLU A 120 5.53 14.65 21.37
N VAL A 121 4.83 13.52 21.28
CA VAL A 121 4.61 12.79 20.03
C VAL A 121 3.74 13.66 19.11
N PRO A 122 4.19 14.09 17.93
CA PRO A 122 3.31 14.73 16.96
C PRO A 122 2.59 13.64 16.19
N LEU A 123 1.28 13.49 16.40
CA LEU A 123 0.42 12.72 15.51
C LEU A 123 0.35 13.43 14.14
N ALA A 124 1.29 13.11 13.25
CA ALA A 124 1.26 13.58 11.87
C ALA A 124 0.31 12.70 11.05
N PHE A 125 -0.93 13.17 10.86
CA PHE A 125 -1.86 12.63 9.86
C PHE A 125 -1.58 13.32 8.52
N CYS A 126 -0.94 12.63 7.57
CA CYS A 126 -0.86 13.08 6.19
C CYS A 126 -2.15 12.68 5.45
N LEU A 127 -3.06 13.64 5.26
CA LEU A 127 -4.17 13.52 4.31
C LEU A 127 -3.65 13.86 2.91
N TRP A 128 -3.52 12.85 2.05
CA TRP A 128 -3.32 13.06 0.61
C TRP A 128 -4.67 13.47 0.00
N GLN A 129 -4.76 14.70 -0.51
CA GLN A 129 -5.85 15.10 -1.39
C GLN A 129 -5.44 14.77 -2.82
N PHE A 130 -6.11 13.81 -3.45
CA PHE A 130 -6.03 13.60 -4.90
C PHE A 130 -6.84 14.71 -5.58
N GLY A 131 -6.21 15.44 -6.51
CA GLY A 131 -6.83 16.44 -7.37
C GLY A 131 -6.93 15.94 -8.80
#